data_AF-A0A4Q3KYB6-F1
#
_entry.id   AF-A0A4Q3KYB6-F1
#
_cell.length_a   1.000
_cell.length_b   1.000
_cell.length_c   1.000
_cell.angle_alpha   90.00
_cell.angle_beta   90.00
_cell.angle_gamma   90.00
#
_symmetry.space_group_name_H-M   'P 1'
#
loop_
_entity.id
_entity.type
_entity.pdbx_description
1 polymer ?
#
loop_
_entity_poly.entity_id
_entity_poly.type
_entity_poly.pdbx_seq_one_letter_code
_entity_poly.pdbx_strand_id
1 'polypeptide(L)'
;MTINLFQDKGLPLDRQRMSWKDMVGRPISKLDDDAFTRVRIILMNGVELDSLRTKQVALRMNAQARVPLAQLMRVEQHQATTINWLLGADHSPLETTIGYEQTAIEVTASVAQLEPDAYLAQGYRYALLEDFDHLYRYSALLDRLEGKDANNITQGYTDIVPARETWFHHRAPEHDLLEPYGPGAALATKLHALTLTGGEYQTHDYYMNIGPIFADPVARQLYAEIASVESQHITHYGSMLNPQESVLEKLLVSEACEVWNYAGCAAQESNPRLRALWERFLDYELGHFQVALRLFKDIERRDPAEVLGDGALPRFIEFRSQREYLTRVVEEETGLRKDGTAFVNAENEGASSLLYRDAVNAAGSPSQAISATYAWTSGTELVRERAAVPPAA
;
A
#
# COMPACT_ATOMS: atom_id res chain seq x y z
N MET A 1 -4.98 16.95 -20.26
CA MET A 1 -3.94 17.98 -20.04
C MET A 1 -2.77 17.30 -19.39
N THR A 2 -1.55 17.62 -19.78
CA THR A 2 -0.33 17.07 -19.14
C THR A 2 0.03 17.99 -17.98
N ILE A 3 0.08 17.45 -16.76
CA ILE A 3 0.40 18.19 -15.54
C ILE A 3 1.92 18.39 -15.46
N ASN A 4 2.35 19.60 -15.11
CA ASN A 4 3.73 19.94 -14.78
C ASN A 4 3.80 20.65 -13.42
N LEU A 5 4.52 20.04 -12.48
CA LEU A 5 4.63 20.48 -11.07
C LEU A 5 5.08 21.94 -10.92
N PHE A 6 5.96 22.43 -11.80
CA PHE A 6 6.47 23.80 -11.71
C PHE A 6 5.51 24.85 -12.30
N GLN A 7 4.66 24.44 -13.25
CA GLN A 7 3.77 25.33 -13.97
C GLN A 7 2.37 25.39 -13.34
N ASP A 8 1.80 24.24 -13.01
CA ASP A 8 0.45 24.12 -12.46
C ASP A 8 0.42 24.51 -10.98
N LYS A 9 -0.49 25.43 -10.63
CA LYS A 9 -0.50 26.08 -9.30
C LYS A 9 -1.55 25.55 -8.34
N GLY A 10 -2.59 24.91 -8.85
CA GLY A 10 -3.71 24.44 -8.04
C GLY A 10 -4.51 25.56 -7.36
N LEU A 11 -5.35 25.17 -6.41
CA LEU A 11 -6.06 26.08 -5.52
C LEU A 11 -5.15 26.53 -4.37
N PRO A 12 -5.00 27.85 -4.11
CA PRO A 12 -4.22 28.33 -2.97
C PRO A 12 -4.74 27.81 -1.63
N LEU A 13 -3.82 27.43 -0.73
CA LEU A 13 -4.08 26.79 0.56
C LEU A 13 -5.14 27.50 1.42
N ASP A 14 -5.17 28.84 1.42
CA ASP A 14 -6.11 29.64 2.21
C ASP A 14 -7.58 29.55 1.75
N ARG A 15 -7.78 29.04 0.53
CA ARG A 15 -9.06 28.81 -0.12
C ARG A 15 -9.50 27.35 -0.09
N GLN A 16 -8.66 26.45 0.40
CA GLN A 16 -8.97 25.03 0.51
C GLN A 16 -9.74 24.78 1.81
N ARG A 17 -11.06 24.63 1.71
CA ARG A 17 -11.94 24.45 2.87
C ARG A 17 -12.97 23.36 2.62
N MET A 18 -13.35 22.66 3.68
CA MET A 18 -14.41 21.66 3.68
C MET A 18 -15.29 21.89 4.91
N SER A 19 -16.60 21.78 4.74
CA SER A 19 -17.50 21.65 5.89
C SER A 19 -17.46 20.21 6.43
N TRP A 20 -17.96 19.98 7.65
CA TRP A 20 -18.10 18.64 8.21
C TRP A 20 -18.93 17.71 7.31
N LYS A 21 -19.94 18.26 6.63
CA LYS A 21 -20.78 17.50 5.70
C LYS A 21 -20.01 17.13 4.43
N ASP A 22 -19.18 18.05 3.91
CA ASP A 22 -18.33 17.76 2.75
C ASP A 22 -17.29 16.69 3.07
N MET A 23 -16.76 16.71 4.29
CA MET A 23 -15.72 15.80 4.77
C MET A 23 -16.23 14.38 4.95
N VAL A 24 -17.41 14.19 5.54
CA VAL A 24 -17.96 12.83 5.75
C VAL A 24 -18.53 12.24 4.46
N GLY A 25 -19.18 13.07 3.63
CA GLY A 25 -19.70 12.63 2.33
C GLY A 25 -20.65 11.43 2.38
N ARG A 26 -20.81 10.76 1.23
CA ARG A 26 -21.53 9.48 1.10
C ARG A 26 -20.50 8.37 0.84
N PRO A 27 -20.55 7.23 1.54
CA PRO A 27 -19.70 6.08 1.26
C PRO A 27 -19.91 5.52 -0.16
N ILE A 28 -18.95 4.71 -0.62
CA ILE A 28 -19.16 3.83 -1.79
C ILE A 28 -20.13 2.70 -1.44
N SER A 29 -20.76 2.12 -2.46
CA SER A 29 -21.59 0.92 -2.36
C SER A 29 -20.74 -0.30 -2.65
N LYS A 30 -20.62 -1.24 -1.71
CA LYS A 30 -19.89 -2.49 -1.97
C LYS A 30 -20.50 -3.38 -3.05
N LEU A 31 -21.75 -3.11 -3.44
CA LEU A 31 -22.50 -3.86 -4.46
C LEU A 31 -22.43 -3.22 -5.85
N ASP A 32 -22.36 -1.89 -5.92
CA ASP A 32 -22.50 -1.16 -7.19
C ASP A 32 -21.20 -0.53 -7.68
N ASP A 33 -20.28 -0.19 -6.77
CA ASP A 33 -19.01 0.45 -7.11
C ASP A 33 -17.94 -0.58 -7.48
N ASP A 34 -17.08 -0.21 -8.42
CA ASP A 34 -16.00 -1.07 -8.91
C ASP A 34 -14.92 -1.28 -7.83
N ALA A 35 -14.34 -2.48 -7.78
CA ALA A 35 -13.27 -2.81 -6.84
C ALA A 35 -12.07 -1.87 -6.96
N PHE A 36 -11.76 -1.36 -8.17
CA PHE A 36 -10.69 -0.37 -8.34
C PHE A 36 -11.05 1.02 -7.81
N THR A 37 -12.33 1.36 -7.64
CA THR A 37 -12.72 2.55 -6.85
C THR A 37 -12.31 2.34 -5.39
N ARG A 38 -12.56 1.15 -4.81
CA ARG A 38 -12.12 0.81 -3.44
C ARG A 38 -10.60 0.77 -3.31
N VAL A 39 -9.88 0.18 -4.28
CA VAL A 39 -8.40 0.16 -4.31
C VAL A 39 -7.82 1.57 -4.26
N ARG A 40 -8.36 2.50 -5.04
CA ARG A 40 -7.94 3.92 -4.99
C ARG A 40 -8.19 4.55 -3.64
N ILE A 41 -9.34 4.30 -3.02
CA ILE A 41 -9.66 4.84 -1.69
C ILE A 41 -8.66 4.35 -0.66
N ILE A 42 -8.37 3.05 -0.63
CA ILE A 42 -7.42 2.45 0.31
C ILE A 42 -6.02 3.02 0.09
N LEU A 43 -5.53 3.01 -1.16
CA LEU A 43 -4.22 3.54 -1.52
C LEU A 43 -4.07 5.01 -1.13
N MET A 44 -5.02 5.86 -1.56
CA MET A 44 -4.93 7.29 -1.32
C MET A 44 -4.99 7.63 0.17
N ASN A 45 -5.68 6.82 0.99
CA ASN A 45 -5.65 7.04 2.43
C ASN A 45 -4.26 6.76 3.03
N GLY A 46 -3.57 5.72 2.57
CA GLY A 46 -2.20 5.44 2.99
C GLY A 46 -1.21 6.52 2.57
N VAL A 47 -1.30 6.97 1.32
CA VAL A 47 -0.47 8.08 0.78
C VAL A 47 -0.62 9.36 1.61
N GLU A 48 -1.85 9.77 1.90
CA GLU A 48 -2.15 10.96 2.72
C GLU A 48 -1.61 10.83 4.16
N LEU A 49 -1.78 9.66 4.78
CA LEU A 49 -1.34 9.44 6.15
C LEU A 49 0.18 9.40 6.28
N ASP A 50 0.89 8.87 5.29
CA ASP A 50 2.35 8.93 5.24
C ASP A 50 2.86 10.35 4.99
N SER A 51 2.19 11.11 4.11
CA SER A 51 2.50 12.52 3.91
C SER A 51 2.35 13.34 5.19
N LEU A 52 1.27 13.10 5.95
CA LEU A 52 1.08 13.68 7.28
C LEU A 52 2.21 13.28 8.25
N ARG A 53 2.68 12.02 8.25
CA ARG A 53 3.84 11.60 9.06
C ARG A 53 5.11 12.35 8.67
N THR A 54 5.38 12.48 7.37
CA THR A 54 6.51 13.23 6.83
C THR A 54 6.47 14.68 7.30
N LYS A 55 5.31 15.34 7.22
CA LYS A 55 5.12 16.72 7.71
C LYS A 55 5.26 16.85 9.22
N GLN A 56 4.83 15.86 10.00
CA GLN A 56 5.04 15.83 11.45
C GLN A 56 6.54 15.75 11.81
N VAL A 57 7.32 14.96 11.09
CA VAL A 57 8.78 14.93 11.24
C VAL A 57 9.38 16.28 10.83
N ALA A 58 8.95 16.83 9.69
CA ALA A 58 9.41 18.14 9.21
C ALA A 58 9.14 19.26 10.22
N LEU A 59 7.97 19.26 10.87
CA LEU A 59 7.58 20.23 11.90
C LEU A 59 8.52 20.19 13.11
N ARG A 60 8.95 18.99 13.52
CA ARG A 60 9.84 18.77 14.67
C ARG A 60 11.25 19.26 14.37
N MET A 61 11.69 19.14 13.11
CA MET A 61 13.05 19.43 12.68
C MET A 61 13.25 20.85 12.09
N ASN A 62 12.17 21.54 11.69
CA ASN A 62 12.28 22.83 10.99
C ASN A 62 11.48 23.94 11.67
N ALA A 63 12.14 24.72 12.55
CA ALA A 63 11.48 25.81 13.29
C ALA A 63 10.87 26.89 12.38
N GLN A 64 11.55 27.25 11.28
CA GLN A 64 11.11 28.30 10.36
C GLN A 64 9.89 27.90 9.52
N ALA A 65 9.72 26.62 9.23
CA ALA A 65 8.64 26.10 8.38
C ALA A 65 7.36 25.73 9.16
N ARG A 66 7.35 25.88 10.49
CA ARG A 66 6.27 25.31 11.33
C ARG A 66 4.88 25.80 10.99
N VAL A 67 4.72 27.10 10.74
CA VAL A 67 3.40 27.66 10.43
C VAL A 67 2.90 27.14 9.07
N PRO A 68 3.66 27.23 7.97
CA PRO A 68 3.30 26.60 6.69
C PRO A 68 2.98 25.10 6.82
N LEU A 69 3.82 24.32 7.51
CA LEU A 69 3.60 22.89 7.71
C LEU A 69 2.30 22.60 8.47
N ALA A 70 2.01 23.38 9.53
CA ALA A 70 0.77 23.24 10.28
C ALA A 70 -0.47 23.61 9.46
N GLN A 71 -0.35 24.52 8.50
CA GLN A 71 -1.43 24.89 7.59
C GLN A 71 -1.69 23.78 6.56
N LEU A 72 -0.64 23.19 5.98
CA LEU A 72 -0.75 22.03 5.07
C LEU A 72 -1.44 20.85 5.76
N MET A 73 -0.89 20.41 6.90
CA MET A 73 -1.44 19.26 7.64
C MET A 73 -2.90 19.45 8.07
N ARG A 74 -3.39 20.69 8.20
CA ARG A 74 -4.80 20.93 8.52
C ARG A 74 -5.71 20.53 7.36
N VAL A 75 -5.30 20.80 6.13
CA VAL A 75 -6.12 20.50 4.95
C VAL A 75 -6.01 19.02 4.60
N GLU A 76 -4.81 18.47 4.59
CA GLU A 76 -4.57 17.04 4.33
C GLU A 76 -5.25 16.15 5.36
N GLN A 77 -5.27 16.53 6.64
CA GLN A 77 -6.04 15.77 7.63
C GLN A 77 -7.53 15.68 7.24
N HIS A 78 -8.10 16.72 6.63
CA HIS A 78 -9.46 16.66 6.10
C HIS A 78 -9.57 15.80 4.84
N GLN A 79 -8.55 15.78 3.97
CA GLN A 79 -8.49 14.89 2.80
C GLN A 79 -8.40 13.43 3.23
N ALA A 80 -7.42 13.08 4.07
CA ALA A 80 -7.28 11.76 4.68
C ALA A 80 -8.58 11.29 5.32
N THR A 81 -9.26 12.16 6.08
CA THR A 81 -10.56 11.83 6.70
C THR A 81 -11.62 11.57 5.63
N THR A 82 -11.73 12.45 4.64
CA THR A 82 -12.72 12.32 3.56
C THR A 82 -12.55 11.02 2.81
N ILE A 83 -11.30 10.65 2.48
CA ILE A 83 -10.98 9.43 1.75
C ILE A 83 -11.32 8.21 2.59
N ASN A 84 -10.80 8.13 3.81
CA ASN A 84 -11.04 6.98 4.68
C ASN A 84 -12.54 6.72 4.91
N TRP A 85 -13.33 7.80 5.03
CA TRP A 85 -14.77 7.70 5.31
C TRP A 85 -15.62 7.38 4.07
N LEU A 86 -15.00 7.21 2.90
CA LEU A 86 -15.66 6.63 1.74
C LEU A 86 -15.90 5.13 1.90
N LEU A 87 -15.11 4.43 2.73
CA LEU A 87 -15.39 3.04 3.10
C LEU A 87 -16.48 3.00 4.17
N GLY A 88 -17.64 2.45 3.79
CA GLY A 88 -18.84 2.44 4.62
C GLY A 88 -18.86 1.29 5.64
N ALA A 89 -19.75 1.43 6.65
CA ALA A 89 -19.99 0.41 7.67
C ALA A 89 -20.67 -0.87 7.12
N ASP A 90 -21.04 -0.88 5.85
CA ASP A 90 -21.55 -2.06 5.16
C ASP A 90 -20.43 -3.06 4.81
N HIS A 91 -19.16 -2.64 4.86
CA HIS A 91 -18.00 -3.53 4.77
C HIS A 91 -17.68 -4.10 6.16
N SER A 92 -17.66 -5.42 6.30
CA SER A 92 -17.12 -6.05 7.51
C SER A 92 -15.61 -5.77 7.63
N PRO A 93 -15.03 -5.92 8.83
CA PRO A 93 -13.59 -5.82 8.99
C PRO A 93 -12.81 -6.77 8.07
N LEU A 94 -13.27 -8.03 7.89
CA LEU A 94 -12.63 -8.96 6.96
C LEU A 94 -12.85 -8.57 5.50
N GLU A 95 -14.03 -8.07 5.13
CA GLU A 95 -14.25 -7.57 3.76
C GLU A 95 -13.30 -6.42 3.41
N THR A 96 -13.04 -5.55 4.39
CA THR A 96 -12.08 -4.46 4.26
C THR A 96 -10.65 -4.98 4.16
N THR A 97 -10.26 -5.98 4.98
CA THR A 97 -8.95 -6.67 4.84
C THR A 97 -8.75 -7.25 3.45
N ILE A 98 -9.74 -7.94 2.86
CA ILE A 98 -9.63 -8.40 1.47
C ILE A 98 -9.39 -7.25 0.49
N GLY A 99 -9.99 -6.08 0.74
CA GLY A 99 -9.72 -4.87 -0.04
C GLY A 99 -8.30 -4.33 0.12
N TYR A 100 -7.71 -4.41 1.32
CA TYR A 100 -6.31 -4.05 1.57
C TYR A 100 -5.36 -4.96 0.79
N GLU A 101 -5.54 -6.27 0.90
CA GLU A 101 -4.71 -7.25 0.18
C GLU A 101 -4.81 -7.07 -1.33
N GLN A 102 -6.02 -6.86 -1.87
CA GLN A 102 -6.20 -6.55 -3.28
C GLN A 102 -5.46 -5.26 -3.69
N THR A 103 -5.46 -4.25 -2.82
CA THR A 103 -4.77 -2.98 -3.08
C THR A 103 -3.26 -3.20 -3.16
N ALA A 104 -2.68 -3.90 -2.17
CA ALA A 104 -1.26 -4.24 -2.15
C ALA A 104 -0.85 -4.98 -3.43
N ILE A 105 -1.61 -6.03 -3.81
CA ILE A 105 -1.32 -6.83 -5.01
C ILE A 105 -1.36 -5.99 -6.29
N GLU A 106 -2.47 -5.32 -6.58
CA GLU A 106 -2.68 -4.68 -7.88
C GLU A 106 -1.80 -3.43 -8.05
N VAL A 107 -1.59 -2.66 -6.96
CA VAL A 107 -0.74 -1.47 -6.98
C VAL A 107 0.73 -1.87 -7.08
N THR A 108 1.20 -2.80 -6.26
CA THR A 108 2.60 -3.26 -6.29
C THR A 108 2.94 -3.92 -7.62
N ALA A 109 2.04 -4.72 -8.20
CA ALA A 109 2.22 -5.29 -9.53
C ALA A 109 2.34 -4.23 -10.63
N SER A 110 1.53 -3.16 -10.59
CA SER A 110 1.67 -2.05 -11.54
C SER A 110 2.98 -1.29 -11.32
N VAL A 111 3.37 -1.02 -10.07
CA VAL A 111 4.60 -0.30 -9.74
C VAL A 111 5.83 -1.09 -10.20
N ALA A 112 5.87 -2.41 -9.96
CA ALA A 112 6.96 -3.27 -10.38
C ALA A 112 7.18 -3.30 -11.90
N GLN A 113 6.13 -3.08 -12.70
CA GLN A 113 6.21 -2.97 -14.16
C GLN A 113 6.63 -1.57 -14.65
N LEU A 114 6.38 -0.54 -13.84
CA LEU A 114 6.72 0.85 -14.15
C LEU A 114 8.11 1.24 -13.67
N GLU A 115 8.65 0.53 -12.68
CA GLU A 115 9.93 0.84 -12.05
C GLU A 115 11.11 0.71 -13.04
N PRO A 116 11.83 1.82 -13.33
CA PRO A 116 12.99 1.77 -14.21
C PRO A 116 14.22 1.11 -13.57
N ASP A 117 14.36 1.11 -12.23
CA ASP A 117 15.45 0.44 -11.55
C ASP A 117 15.16 -1.06 -11.36
N ALA A 118 15.95 -1.91 -12.04
CA ALA A 118 15.74 -3.36 -12.01
C ALA A 118 15.86 -3.98 -10.60
N TYR A 119 16.70 -3.41 -9.72
CA TYR A 119 16.87 -3.90 -8.36
C TYR A 119 15.65 -3.56 -7.51
N LEU A 120 15.14 -2.32 -7.60
CA LEU A 120 13.93 -1.94 -6.87
C LEU A 120 12.69 -2.64 -7.43
N ALA A 121 12.62 -2.85 -8.76
CA ALA A 121 11.58 -3.66 -9.39
C ALA A 121 11.54 -5.09 -8.82
N GLN A 122 12.71 -5.70 -8.58
CA GLN A 122 12.81 -7.00 -7.90
C GLN A 122 12.34 -6.92 -6.44
N GLY A 123 12.64 -5.82 -5.74
CA GLY A 123 12.14 -5.56 -4.39
C GLY A 123 10.61 -5.49 -4.30
N TYR A 124 9.96 -4.85 -5.27
CA TYR A 124 8.50 -4.82 -5.36
C TYR A 124 7.91 -6.20 -5.62
N ARG A 125 8.44 -6.96 -6.60
CA ARG A 125 7.99 -8.34 -6.87
C ARG A 125 8.20 -9.29 -5.70
N TYR A 126 9.28 -9.10 -4.94
CA TYR A 126 9.61 -9.96 -3.80
C TYR A 126 8.53 -9.91 -2.71
N ALA A 127 8.07 -8.71 -2.36
CA ALA A 127 7.03 -8.49 -1.35
C ALA A 127 5.62 -8.75 -1.90
N LEU A 128 5.38 -8.49 -3.20
CA LEU A 128 4.12 -8.81 -3.89
C LEU A 128 3.70 -10.29 -3.74
N LEU A 129 4.66 -11.20 -3.69
CA LEU A 129 4.42 -12.64 -3.48
C LEU A 129 3.88 -12.96 -2.08
N GLU A 130 4.14 -12.07 -1.11
CA GLU A 130 3.70 -12.19 0.28
C GLU A 130 2.25 -11.70 0.40
N ASP A 131 1.94 -10.50 -0.13
CA ASP A 131 0.58 -9.94 -0.23
C ASP A 131 -0.38 -10.91 -0.94
N PHE A 132 0.09 -11.55 -2.01
CA PHE A 132 -0.72 -12.50 -2.77
C PHE A 132 -1.08 -13.74 -1.95
N ASP A 133 -0.17 -14.22 -1.10
CA ASP A 133 -0.47 -15.30 -0.17
C ASP A 133 -1.38 -14.83 0.97
N HIS A 134 -1.22 -13.60 1.47
CA HIS A 134 -2.09 -13.02 2.51
C HIS A 134 -3.55 -12.95 2.03
N LEU A 135 -3.81 -12.53 0.79
CA LEU A 135 -5.15 -12.57 0.19
C LEU A 135 -5.74 -13.99 0.28
N TYR A 136 -4.95 -15.02 -0.02
CA TYR A 136 -5.39 -16.41 0.09
C TYR A 136 -5.72 -16.79 1.54
N ARG A 137 -4.89 -16.41 2.53
CA ARG A 137 -5.11 -16.73 3.95
C ARG A 137 -6.32 -16.01 4.52
N TYR A 138 -6.50 -14.73 4.21
CA TYR A 138 -7.67 -13.97 4.64
C TYR A 138 -8.95 -14.40 3.92
N SER A 139 -8.86 -14.88 2.67
CA SER A 139 -10.01 -15.50 1.98
C SER A 139 -10.46 -16.77 2.71
N ALA A 140 -9.52 -17.60 3.18
CA ALA A 140 -9.85 -18.76 4.01
C ALA A 140 -10.50 -18.36 5.35
N LEU A 141 -10.02 -17.27 5.97
CA LEU A 141 -10.62 -16.74 7.20
C LEU A 141 -12.04 -16.20 6.96
N LEU A 142 -12.25 -15.48 5.87
CA LEU A 142 -13.54 -14.93 5.48
C LEU A 142 -14.58 -16.04 5.23
N ASP A 143 -14.20 -17.08 4.47
CA ASP A 143 -15.05 -18.25 4.25
C ASP A 143 -15.41 -18.93 5.57
N ARG A 144 -14.43 -19.15 6.45
CA ARG A 144 -14.64 -19.82 7.73
C ARG A 144 -15.53 -19.04 8.70
N LEU A 145 -15.35 -17.73 8.81
CA LEU A 145 -16.04 -16.91 9.82
C LEU A 145 -17.36 -16.33 9.31
N GLU A 146 -17.44 -15.99 8.03
CA GLU A 146 -18.60 -15.29 7.46
C GLU A 146 -19.30 -16.08 6.35
N GLY A 147 -18.73 -17.19 5.86
CA GLY A 147 -19.31 -17.99 4.77
C GLY A 147 -19.39 -17.23 3.44
N LYS A 148 -18.48 -16.28 3.21
CA LYS A 148 -18.48 -15.40 2.02
C LYS A 148 -17.37 -15.77 1.06
N ASP A 149 -17.66 -15.65 -0.23
CA ASP A 149 -16.65 -15.73 -1.30
C ASP A 149 -15.91 -14.38 -1.43
N ALA A 150 -14.61 -14.39 -1.16
CA ALA A 150 -13.76 -13.21 -1.32
C ALA A 150 -13.71 -12.70 -2.77
N ASN A 151 -14.02 -13.56 -3.75
CA ASN A 151 -14.08 -13.17 -5.16
C ASN A 151 -15.20 -12.17 -5.47
N ASN A 152 -16.26 -12.12 -4.64
CA ASN A 152 -17.30 -11.09 -4.74
C ASN A 152 -16.76 -9.70 -4.34
N ILE A 153 -15.74 -9.67 -3.48
CA ILE A 153 -15.09 -8.44 -3.04
C ILE A 153 -14.06 -8.02 -4.09
N THR A 154 -13.18 -8.93 -4.51
CA THR A 154 -12.16 -8.65 -5.55
C THR A 154 -12.77 -8.44 -6.94
N GLN A 155 -14.05 -8.79 -7.11
CA GLN A 155 -14.82 -8.74 -8.35
C GLN A 155 -14.20 -9.56 -9.49
N GLY A 156 -13.43 -10.61 -9.16
CA GLY A 156 -12.76 -11.46 -10.14
C GLY A 156 -11.54 -10.83 -10.83
N TYR A 157 -11.13 -9.63 -10.41
CA TYR A 157 -9.95 -8.96 -10.97
C TYR A 157 -8.64 -9.54 -10.46
N THR A 158 -8.65 -10.11 -9.26
CA THR A 158 -7.47 -10.66 -8.59
C THR A 158 -7.69 -12.14 -8.30
N ASP A 159 -6.75 -12.99 -8.70
CA ASP A 159 -6.80 -14.42 -8.44
C ASP A 159 -6.60 -14.73 -6.95
N ILE A 160 -7.32 -15.73 -6.44
CA ILE A 160 -7.22 -16.18 -5.04
C ILE A 160 -6.54 -17.55 -5.05
N VAL A 161 -5.22 -17.55 -5.11
CA VAL A 161 -4.38 -18.76 -5.07
C VAL A 161 -3.17 -18.53 -4.16
N PRO A 162 -2.55 -19.60 -3.61
CA PRO A 162 -1.32 -19.45 -2.83
C PRO A 162 -0.16 -18.92 -3.68
N ALA A 163 0.77 -18.19 -3.04
CA ALA A 163 2.07 -17.83 -3.61
C ALA A 163 3.20 -18.26 -2.67
N ARG A 164 4.06 -17.34 -2.21
CA ARG A 164 5.05 -17.67 -1.18
C ARG A 164 4.29 -17.85 0.11
N GLU A 165 4.27 -19.06 0.67
CA GLU A 165 3.52 -19.31 1.90
C GLU A 165 3.97 -18.39 3.03
N THR A 166 3.01 -17.85 3.81
CA THR A 166 3.26 -16.96 4.95
C THR A 166 4.28 -17.50 5.95
N TRP A 167 4.37 -18.83 6.07
CA TRP A 167 5.41 -19.50 6.86
C TRP A 167 6.82 -18.96 6.54
N PHE A 168 7.12 -18.70 5.27
CA PHE A 168 8.43 -18.29 4.79
C PHE A 168 8.71 -16.78 4.86
N HIS A 169 7.70 -15.95 5.16
CA HIS A 169 7.83 -14.48 5.14
C HIS A 169 8.71 -13.96 6.28
N HIS A 170 8.61 -14.61 7.45
CA HIS A 170 9.29 -14.19 8.68
C HIS A 170 10.81 -14.23 8.55
N ARG A 171 11.44 -13.06 8.46
CA ARG A 171 12.89 -12.93 8.31
C ARG A 171 13.51 -12.04 9.39
N ALA A 172 14.81 -12.17 9.59
CA ALA A 172 15.50 -11.32 10.57
C ALA A 172 15.65 -9.88 10.05
N PRO A 173 15.65 -8.86 10.92
CA PRO A 173 15.54 -7.45 10.50
C PRO A 173 16.63 -6.95 9.54
N GLU A 174 17.86 -7.45 9.63
CA GLU A 174 18.93 -7.08 8.70
C GLU A 174 18.67 -7.55 7.26
N HIS A 175 17.85 -8.59 7.10
CA HIS A 175 17.39 -9.09 5.81
C HIS A 175 16.16 -8.32 5.33
N ASP A 176 15.57 -7.44 6.15
CA ASP A 176 14.48 -6.53 5.78
C ASP A 176 14.89 -5.51 4.72
N LEU A 177 16.13 -5.07 4.79
CA LEU A 177 16.63 -3.90 4.11
C LEU A 177 16.87 -4.10 2.61
N LEU A 178 16.65 -3.03 1.86
CA LEU A 178 17.07 -2.85 0.48
C LEU A 178 18.13 -1.77 0.35
N GLU A 179 18.80 -1.74 -0.79
CA GLU A 179 19.64 -0.60 -1.17
C GLU A 179 18.75 0.60 -1.53
N PRO A 180 18.99 1.79 -0.95
CA PRO A 180 18.21 2.97 -1.26
C PRO A 180 18.53 3.51 -2.65
N TYR A 181 17.57 4.18 -3.28
CA TYR A 181 17.82 4.87 -4.54
C TYR A 181 18.84 6.01 -4.35
N GLY A 182 19.67 6.25 -5.37
CA GLY A 182 20.67 7.32 -5.35
C GLY A 182 20.09 8.72 -5.64
N PRO A 183 20.88 9.79 -5.46
CA PRO A 183 20.41 11.17 -5.70
C PRO A 183 19.94 11.42 -7.15
N GLY A 184 20.50 10.70 -8.12
CA GLY A 184 20.14 10.79 -9.54
C GLY A 184 19.00 9.86 -9.97
N ALA A 185 18.28 9.24 -9.04
CA ALA A 185 17.16 8.35 -9.36
C ALA A 185 16.06 9.10 -10.12
N ALA A 186 15.39 8.39 -11.04
CA ALA A 186 14.25 8.94 -11.77
C ALA A 186 13.14 9.37 -10.79
N LEU A 187 12.38 10.41 -11.15
CA LEU A 187 11.25 10.85 -10.32
C LEU A 187 10.29 9.68 -10.05
N ALA A 188 10.00 8.87 -11.08
CA ALA A 188 9.17 7.66 -10.95
C ALA A 188 9.59 6.75 -9.79
N THR A 189 10.88 6.41 -9.69
CA THR A 189 11.42 5.58 -8.60
C THR A 189 11.14 6.16 -7.22
N LYS A 190 11.29 7.48 -7.06
CA LYS A 190 11.01 8.16 -5.78
C LYS A 190 9.52 8.10 -5.43
N LEU A 191 8.65 8.32 -6.42
CA LEU A 191 7.20 8.30 -6.24
C LEU A 191 6.68 6.88 -5.94
N HIS A 192 7.21 5.87 -6.62
CA HIS A 192 6.89 4.46 -6.40
C HIS A 192 7.19 4.03 -4.96
N ALA A 193 8.42 4.30 -4.49
CA ALA A 193 8.86 3.90 -3.16
C ALA A 193 8.01 4.56 -2.05
N LEU A 194 7.74 5.87 -2.17
CA LEU A 194 6.86 6.58 -1.23
C LEU A 194 5.43 6.04 -1.26
N THR A 195 4.88 5.79 -2.45
CA THR A 195 3.51 5.31 -2.60
C THR A 195 3.30 3.97 -1.89
N LEU A 196 4.20 3.01 -2.11
CA LEU A 196 4.08 1.70 -1.46
C LEU A 196 4.41 1.76 0.02
N THR A 197 5.42 2.54 0.43
CA THR A 197 5.70 2.73 1.88
C THR A 197 4.47 3.28 2.62
N GLY A 198 3.77 4.26 2.04
CA GLY A 198 2.55 4.81 2.63
C GLY A 198 1.37 3.82 2.62
N GLY A 199 1.24 3.01 1.58
CA GLY A 199 0.29 1.89 1.54
C GLY A 199 0.49 0.93 2.71
N GLU A 200 1.72 0.48 2.93
CA GLU A 200 2.06 -0.49 3.99
C GLU A 200 1.83 0.07 5.40
N TYR A 201 2.16 1.34 5.64
CA TYR A 201 1.85 1.97 6.93
C TYR A 201 0.38 1.86 7.27
N GLN A 202 -0.50 2.06 6.29
CA GLN A 202 -1.93 2.00 6.50
C GLN A 202 -2.43 0.56 6.69
N THR A 203 -1.96 -0.40 5.89
CA THR A 203 -2.31 -1.83 6.03
C THR A 203 -1.92 -2.33 7.42
N HIS A 204 -0.68 -2.09 7.85
CA HIS A 204 -0.20 -2.44 9.19
C HIS A 204 -1.06 -1.82 10.30
N ASP A 205 -1.30 -0.51 10.25
CA ASP A 205 -2.07 0.19 11.28
C ASP A 205 -3.52 -0.29 11.33
N TYR A 206 -4.11 -0.65 10.18
CA TYR A 206 -5.42 -1.29 10.12
C TYR A 206 -5.41 -2.63 10.86
N TYR A 207 -4.45 -3.52 10.59
CA TYR A 207 -4.34 -4.83 11.24
C TYR A 207 -4.12 -4.74 12.75
N MET A 208 -3.32 -3.77 13.19
CA MET A 208 -3.09 -3.52 14.61
C MET A 208 -4.35 -3.09 15.37
N ASN A 209 -5.30 -2.44 14.69
CA ASN A 209 -6.57 -2.03 15.31
C ASN A 209 -7.68 -3.08 15.16
N ILE A 210 -7.63 -3.90 14.11
CA ILE A 210 -8.71 -4.83 13.74
C ILE A 210 -8.47 -6.24 14.25
N GLY A 211 -7.23 -6.73 14.26
CA GLY A 211 -6.89 -8.03 14.86
C GLY A 211 -7.40 -8.19 16.30
N PRO A 212 -7.22 -7.20 17.20
CA PRO A 212 -7.65 -7.31 18.59
C PRO A 212 -9.17 -7.42 18.82
N ILE A 213 -10.02 -7.04 17.86
CA ILE A 213 -11.48 -7.03 18.04
C ILE A 213 -12.14 -8.38 17.71
N PHE A 214 -11.42 -9.32 17.09
CA PHE A 214 -11.95 -10.66 16.84
C PHE A 214 -12.08 -11.49 18.11
N ALA A 215 -13.20 -12.20 18.22
CA ALA A 215 -13.43 -13.20 19.26
C ALA A 215 -12.77 -14.55 18.95
N ASP A 216 -12.64 -14.91 17.66
CA ASP A 216 -11.98 -16.14 17.24
C ASP A 216 -10.46 -16.06 17.50
N PRO A 217 -9.87 -16.99 18.28
CA PRO A 217 -8.45 -16.95 18.60
C PRO A 217 -7.52 -17.10 17.38
N VAL A 218 -7.92 -17.89 16.38
CA VAL A 218 -7.11 -18.12 15.18
C VAL A 218 -7.13 -16.89 14.29
N ALA A 219 -8.26 -16.19 14.20
CA ALA A 219 -8.34 -14.89 13.54
C ALA A 219 -7.36 -13.88 14.16
N ARG A 220 -7.36 -13.75 15.48
CA ARG A 220 -6.43 -12.85 16.21
C ARG A 220 -4.98 -13.21 15.93
N GLN A 221 -4.67 -14.49 15.88
CA GLN A 221 -3.32 -14.99 15.58
C GLN A 221 -2.91 -14.72 14.13
N LEU A 222 -3.82 -14.90 13.16
CA LEU A 222 -3.55 -14.60 11.76
C LEU A 222 -3.26 -13.10 11.55
N TYR A 223 -4.09 -12.22 12.11
CA TYR A 223 -3.83 -10.78 12.05
C TYR A 223 -2.51 -10.40 12.73
N ALA A 224 -2.13 -11.05 13.83
CA ALA A 224 -0.84 -10.80 14.48
C ALA A 224 0.34 -11.29 13.64
N GLU A 225 0.22 -12.45 12.99
CA GLU A 225 1.23 -13.01 12.09
C GLU A 225 1.47 -12.08 10.90
N ILE A 226 0.39 -11.71 10.19
CA ILE A 226 0.49 -10.89 8.98
C ILE A 226 0.85 -9.44 9.31
N ALA A 227 0.34 -8.85 10.41
CA ALA A 227 0.81 -7.52 10.84
C ALA A 227 2.33 -7.48 11.12
N SER A 228 2.92 -8.60 11.58
CA SER A 228 4.37 -8.70 11.73
C SER A 228 5.09 -8.71 10.37
N VAL A 229 4.46 -9.21 9.31
CA VAL A 229 4.96 -9.16 7.93
C VAL A 229 4.79 -7.75 7.36
N GLU A 230 3.66 -7.06 7.57
CA GLU A 230 3.49 -5.67 7.11
C GLU A 230 4.53 -4.72 7.72
N SER A 231 4.93 -4.97 8.97
CA SER A 231 6.04 -4.24 9.60
C SER A 231 7.39 -4.47 8.87
N GLN A 232 7.61 -5.68 8.36
CA GLN A 232 8.77 -5.99 7.49
C GLN A 232 8.64 -5.30 6.14
N HIS A 233 7.44 -5.22 5.55
CA HIS A 233 7.18 -4.49 4.30
C HIS A 233 7.45 -2.98 4.44
N ILE A 234 7.00 -2.36 5.53
CA ILE A 234 7.33 -0.96 5.87
C ILE A 234 8.85 -0.76 5.91
N THR A 235 9.59 -1.67 6.53
CA THR A 235 11.06 -1.59 6.60
C THR A 235 11.69 -1.80 5.23
N HIS A 236 11.19 -2.77 4.46
CA HIS A 236 11.68 -3.12 3.12
C HIS A 236 11.50 -1.96 2.14
N TYR A 237 10.28 -1.44 1.96
CA TYR A 237 10.04 -0.29 1.08
C TYR A 237 10.61 1.00 1.65
N GLY A 238 10.49 1.23 2.96
CA GLY A 238 11.02 2.42 3.61
C GLY A 238 12.55 2.55 3.47
N SER A 239 13.26 1.41 3.44
CA SER A 239 14.71 1.40 3.19
C SER A 239 15.12 1.71 1.74
N MET A 240 14.17 1.67 0.78
CA MET A 240 14.41 2.16 -0.58
C MET A 240 14.55 3.69 -0.62
N LEU A 241 13.95 4.39 0.34
CA LEU A 241 13.98 5.85 0.41
C LEU A 241 15.39 6.35 0.75
N ASN A 242 15.89 7.32 0.00
CA ASN A 242 17.26 7.82 0.14
C ASN A 242 17.48 8.48 1.53
N PRO A 243 18.37 7.93 2.38
CA PRO A 243 18.60 8.46 3.72
C PRO A 243 19.44 9.74 3.75
N GLN A 244 20.00 10.17 2.62
CA GLN A 244 20.77 11.41 2.48
C GLN A 244 19.93 12.62 2.05
N GLU A 245 18.66 12.43 1.69
CA GLU A 245 17.76 13.55 1.38
C GLU A 245 17.51 14.42 2.62
N SER A 246 17.56 15.74 2.44
CA SER A 246 17.14 16.69 3.46
C SER A 246 15.66 16.53 3.80
N VAL A 247 15.26 17.01 4.98
CA VAL A 247 13.86 16.97 5.40
C VAL A 247 12.94 17.75 4.44
N LEU A 248 13.45 18.84 3.82
CA LEU A 248 12.69 19.61 2.84
C LEU A 248 12.72 18.99 1.45
N GLU A 249 13.75 18.21 1.09
CA GLU A 249 13.71 17.35 -0.10
C GLU A 249 12.62 16.29 0.06
N LYS A 250 12.56 15.61 1.22
CA LYS A 250 11.52 14.61 1.51
C LYS A 250 10.12 15.20 1.46
N LEU A 251 9.92 16.38 2.05
CA LEU A 251 8.66 17.11 1.95
C LEU A 251 8.30 17.39 0.48
N LEU A 252 9.24 17.92 -0.30
CA LEU A 252 9.01 18.28 -1.70
C LEU A 252 8.64 17.08 -2.57
N VAL A 253 9.32 15.94 -2.39
CA VAL A 253 8.99 14.70 -3.10
C VAL A 253 7.65 14.13 -2.61
N SER A 254 7.34 14.21 -1.30
CA SER A 254 6.05 13.78 -0.74
C SER A 254 4.88 14.52 -1.37
N GLU A 255 4.91 15.86 -1.46
CA GLU A 255 3.83 16.60 -2.13
C GLU A 255 3.71 16.22 -3.61
N ALA A 256 4.84 15.99 -4.30
CA ALA A 256 4.83 15.55 -5.69
C ALA A 256 4.20 14.15 -5.84
N CYS A 257 4.39 13.28 -4.85
CA CYS A 257 3.78 11.96 -4.78
C CYS A 257 2.26 12.03 -4.62
N GLU A 258 1.75 12.95 -3.80
CA GLU A 258 0.31 13.18 -3.66
C GLU A 258 -0.30 13.67 -4.99
N VAL A 259 0.31 14.68 -5.61
CA VAL A 259 -0.13 15.17 -6.95
C VAL A 259 -0.17 14.03 -7.97
N TRP A 260 0.88 13.19 -8.02
CA TRP A 260 0.96 12.09 -8.98
C TRP A 260 -0.12 11.03 -8.75
N ASN A 261 -0.34 10.62 -7.50
CA ASN A 261 -1.35 9.62 -7.18
C ASN A 261 -2.79 10.14 -7.40
N TYR A 262 -3.09 11.38 -7.02
CA TYR A 262 -4.40 11.97 -7.30
C TYR A 262 -4.67 12.15 -8.79
N ALA A 263 -3.66 12.56 -9.57
CA ALA A 263 -3.79 12.65 -11.02
C ALA A 263 -4.06 11.27 -11.64
N GLY A 264 -3.35 10.23 -11.19
CA GLY A 264 -3.56 8.85 -11.61
C GLY A 264 -4.97 8.33 -11.28
N CYS A 265 -5.48 8.66 -10.09
CA CYS A 265 -6.84 8.31 -9.66
C CYS A 265 -7.89 9.04 -10.49
N ALA A 266 -7.80 10.36 -10.62
CA ALA A 266 -8.74 11.18 -11.38
C ALA A 266 -8.82 10.77 -12.86
N ALA A 267 -7.69 10.40 -13.46
CA ALA A 267 -7.63 9.99 -14.86
C ALA A 267 -8.35 8.66 -15.14
N GLN A 268 -8.53 7.80 -14.13
CA GLN A 268 -8.98 6.42 -14.31
C GLN A 268 -10.25 6.06 -13.52
N GLU A 269 -10.72 6.91 -12.60
CA GLU A 269 -11.91 6.65 -11.77
C GLU A 269 -13.19 6.59 -12.61
N SER A 270 -13.93 5.49 -12.55
CA SER A 270 -15.17 5.30 -13.30
C SER A 270 -16.37 5.97 -12.63
N ASN A 271 -16.38 6.06 -11.30
CA ASN A 271 -17.46 6.71 -10.56
C ASN A 271 -17.33 8.25 -10.68
N PRO A 272 -18.28 8.95 -11.34
CA PRO A 272 -18.16 10.39 -11.60
C PRO A 272 -18.10 11.24 -10.33
N ARG A 273 -18.71 10.78 -9.23
CA ARG A 273 -18.67 11.47 -7.94
C ARG A 273 -17.28 11.40 -7.31
N LEU A 274 -16.66 10.22 -7.33
CA LEU A 274 -15.32 10.06 -6.80
C LEU A 274 -14.28 10.71 -7.71
N ARG A 275 -14.48 10.68 -9.04
CA ARG A 275 -13.62 11.40 -9.97
C ARG A 275 -13.57 12.89 -9.65
N ALA A 276 -14.73 13.52 -9.41
CA ALA A 276 -14.79 14.93 -9.02
C ALA A 276 -14.10 15.21 -7.67
N LEU A 277 -14.09 14.23 -6.75
CA LEU A 277 -13.33 14.33 -5.51
C LEU A 277 -11.82 14.26 -5.76
N TRP A 278 -11.36 13.31 -6.58
CA TRP A 278 -9.96 13.18 -6.96
C TRP A 278 -9.45 14.41 -7.72
N GLU A 279 -10.24 14.97 -8.62
CA GLU A 279 -9.93 16.22 -9.33
C GLU A 279 -9.82 17.42 -8.37
N ARG A 280 -10.70 17.48 -7.37
CA ARG A 280 -10.65 18.52 -6.33
C ARG A 280 -9.39 18.40 -5.48
N PHE A 281 -9.05 17.19 -5.04
CA PHE A 281 -7.86 16.98 -4.21
C PHE A 281 -6.57 17.12 -5.02
N LEU A 282 -6.56 16.75 -6.30
CA LEU A 282 -5.47 17.11 -7.21
C LEU A 282 -5.24 18.63 -7.27
N ASP A 283 -6.32 19.42 -7.38
CA ASP A 283 -6.22 20.89 -7.37
C ASP A 283 -5.70 21.42 -6.03
N TYR A 284 -6.02 20.75 -4.91
CA TYR A 284 -5.49 21.09 -3.59
C TYR A 284 -4.00 20.77 -3.46
N GLU A 285 -3.59 19.57 -3.87
CA GLU A 285 -2.21 19.11 -3.80
C GLU A 285 -1.27 19.90 -4.69
N LEU A 286 -1.73 20.38 -5.85
CA LEU A 286 -0.95 21.33 -6.64
C LEU A 286 -0.68 22.61 -5.85
N GLY A 287 -1.63 23.08 -5.04
CA GLY A 287 -1.46 24.21 -4.12
C GLY A 287 -0.49 23.89 -2.97
N HIS A 288 -0.55 22.68 -2.41
CA HIS A 288 0.37 22.21 -1.37
C HIS A 288 1.80 22.13 -1.88
N PHE A 289 1.97 21.55 -3.07
CA PHE A 289 3.24 21.50 -3.78
C PHE A 289 3.86 22.89 -3.95
N GLN A 290 3.08 23.94 -4.28
CA GLN A 290 3.63 25.30 -4.37
C GLN A 290 4.15 25.82 -3.01
N VAL A 291 3.55 25.40 -1.89
CA VAL A 291 4.03 25.75 -0.54
C VAL A 291 5.35 25.06 -0.25
N ALA A 292 5.45 23.74 -0.49
CA ALA A 292 6.69 23.00 -0.32
C ALA A 292 7.81 23.50 -1.24
N LEU A 293 7.49 23.79 -2.51
CA LEU A 293 8.41 24.37 -3.48
C LEU A 293 9.01 25.69 -3.00
N ARG A 294 8.19 26.57 -2.42
CA ARG A 294 8.64 27.84 -1.84
C ARG A 294 9.51 27.61 -0.61
N LEU A 295 9.09 26.74 0.32
CA LEU A 295 9.87 26.41 1.52
C LEU A 295 11.26 25.88 1.16
N PHE A 296 11.33 24.98 0.19
CA PHE A 296 12.59 24.43 -0.32
C PHE A 296 13.49 25.54 -0.87
N LYS A 297 12.98 26.39 -1.75
CA LYS A 297 13.75 27.51 -2.31
C LYS A 297 14.23 28.51 -1.25
N ASP A 298 13.37 28.85 -0.30
CA ASP A 298 13.66 29.88 0.69
C ASP A 298 14.69 29.41 1.73
N ILE A 299 14.61 28.13 2.14
CA ILE A 299 15.42 27.55 3.22
C ILE A 299 16.66 26.84 2.68
N GLU A 300 16.50 25.91 1.74
CA GLU A 300 17.62 25.13 1.17
C GLU A 300 18.40 25.94 0.13
N ARG A 301 17.77 26.94 -0.50
CA ARG A 301 18.36 27.79 -1.56
C ARG A 301 18.97 27.00 -2.71
N ARG A 302 18.32 25.88 -3.04
CA ARG A 302 18.66 24.98 -4.15
C ARG A 302 17.61 25.02 -5.25
N ASP A 303 17.97 24.57 -6.44
CA ASP A 303 17.01 24.45 -7.54
C ASP A 303 16.17 23.18 -7.35
N PRO A 304 14.83 23.26 -7.23
CA PRO A 304 13.97 22.08 -7.15
C PRO A 304 14.12 21.10 -8.32
N ALA A 305 14.59 21.57 -9.48
CA ALA A 305 14.85 20.71 -10.63
C ALA A 305 15.96 19.67 -10.35
N GLU A 306 16.85 19.92 -9.38
CA GLU A 306 17.83 18.93 -8.90
C GLU A 306 17.15 17.69 -8.28
N VAL A 307 15.94 17.86 -7.73
CA VAL A 307 15.21 16.81 -7.01
C VAL A 307 14.13 16.18 -7.90
N LEU A 308 13.44 17.00 -8.69
CA LEU A 308 12.23 16.62 -9.43
C LEU A 308 12.41 16.57 -10.95
N GLY A 309 13.61 16.84 -11.47
CA GLY A 309 13.85 16.91 -12.91
C GLY A 309 13.15 18.11 -13.55
N ASP A 310 12.44 17.88 -14.66
CA ASP A 310 11.71 18.92 -15.40
C ASP A 310 10.29 19.19 -14.85
N GLY A 311 9.91 18.50 -13.78
CA GLY A 311 8.59 18.60 -13.14
C GLY A 311 7.47 17.92 -13.92
N ALA A 312 7.75 17.22 -15.02
CA ALA A 312 6.76 16.40 -15.71
C ALA A 312 6.45 15.14 -14.90
N LEU A 313 5.17 14.80 -14.78
CA LEU A 313 4.76 13.60 -14.08
C LEU A 313 5.06 12.34 -14.91
N PRO A 314 5.64 11.28 -14.32
CA PRO A 314 5.83 10.00 -14.99
C PRO A 314 4.49 9.28 -15.20
N ARG A 315 4.50 8.16 -15.94
CA ARG A 315 3.32 7.30 -16.14
C ARG A 315 2.73 6.88 -14.79
N PHE A 316 1.40 6.93 -14.67
CA PHE A 316 0.67 6.59 -13.46
C PHE A 316 0.54 5.07 -13.27
N ILE A 317 0.30 4.66 -12.03
CA ILE A 317 -0.20 3.31 -11.68
C ILE A 317 -1.43 2.97 -12.52
N GLU A 318 -1.47 1.76 -13.06
CA GLU A 318 -2.59 1.24 -13.82
C GLU A 318 -3.51 0.42 -12.92
N PHE A 319 -4.70 0.96 -12.65
CA PHE A 319 -5.72 0.30 -11.83
C PHE A 319 -6.55 -0.65 -12.69
N ARG A 320 -5.97 -1.82 -12.96
CA ARG A 320 -6.56 -2.91 -13.74
C ARG A 320 -6.03 -4.25 -13.23
N SER A 321 -6.72 -5.33 -13.57
CA SER A 321 -6.30 -6.70 -13.24
C SER A 321 -4.88 -6.99 -13.76
N GLN A 322 -4.01 -7.52 -12.88
CA GLN A 322 -2.62 -7.88 -13.18
C GLN A 322 -2.37 -9.40 -13.29
N ARG A 323 -3.42 -10.22 -13.47
CA ARG A 323 -3.37 -11.69 -13.38
C ARG A 323 -2.25 -12.37 -14.19
N GLU A 324 -2.09 -11.99 -15.46
CA GLU A 324 -1.04 -12.57 -16.33
C GLU A 324 0.37 -12.24 -15.82
N TYR A 325 0.56 -11.02 -15.31
CA TYR A 325 1.84 -10.62 -14.73
C TYR A 325 2.10 -11.38 -13.43
N LEU A 326 1.12 -11.43 -12.53
CA LEU A 326 1.20 -12.15 -11.26
C LEU A 326 1.51 -13.63 -11.43
N THR A 327 0.86 -14.29 -12.40
CA THR A 327 1.11 -15.72 -12.70
C THR A 327 2.58 -15.97 -12.99
N ARG A 328 3.21 -15.14 -13.83
CA ARG A 328 4.65 -15.27 -14.14
C ARG A 328 5.52 -15.03 -12.92
N VAL A 329 5.24 -13.99 -12.13
CA VAL A 329 6.03 -13.68 -10.92
C VAL A 329 5.95 -14.84 -9.92
N VAL A 330 4.77 -15.42 -9.72
CA VAL A 330 4.59 -16.60 -8.84
C VAL A 330 5.38 -17.80 -9.37
N GLU A 331 5.30 -18.10 -10.66
CA GLU A 331 6.01 -19.23 -11.27
C GLU A 331 7.54 -19.08 -11.19
N GLU A 332 8.05 -17.87 -11.36
CA GLU A 332 9.49 -17.62 -11.50
C GLU A 332 10.19 -17.29 -10.17
N GLU A 333 9.51 -16.64 -9.22
CA GLU A 333 10.17 -15.93 -8.11
C GLU A 333 9.75 -16.38 -6.69
N THR A 334 8.77 -17.30 -6.56
CA THR A 334 8.30 -17.80 -5.25
C THR A 334 9.43 -18.39 -4.38
N GLY A 335 10.43 -18.99 -5.02
CA GLY A 335 11.59 -19.59 -4.35
C GLY A 335 12.63 -18.61 -3.81
N LEU A 336 12.56 -17.32 -4.16
CA LEU A 336 13.53 -16.32 -3.70
C LEU A 336 13.46 -16.10 -2.19
N ARG A 337 14.63 -15.81 -1.60
CA ARG A 337 14.88 -15.43 -0.20
C ARG A 337 15.81 -14.24 -0.15
N LYS A 338 16.20 -13.80 1.05
CA LYS A 338 17.17 -12.72 1.24
C LYS A 338 18.37 -13.11 2.08
N ASP A 339 19.51 -12.52 1.73
CA ASP A 339 20.71 -12.40 2.55
C ASP A 339 21.23 -10.95 2.43
N GLY A 340 21.28 -10.24 3.56
CA GLY A 340 21.24 -8.77 3.59
C GLY A 340 20.26 -8.15 2.60
N THR A 341 20.79 -7.35 1.69
CA THR A 341 20.05 -6.66 0.62
C THR A 341 19.90 -7.49 -0.66
N ALA A 342 20.53 -8.65 -0.75
CA ALA A 342 20.54 -9.49 -1.95
C ALA A 342 19.33 -10.45 -1.98
N PHE A 343 18.77 -10.63 -3.18
CA PHE A 343 17.79 -11.68 -3.46
C PHE A 343 18.53 -12.95 -3.87
N VAL A 344 18.30 -14.03 -3.13
CA VAL A 344 19.06 -15.29 -3.23
C VAL A 344 18.12 -16.47 -3.33
N ASN A 345 18.61 -17.62 -3.81
CA ASN A 345 17.86 -18.87 -3.71
C ASN A 345 17.72 -19.34 -2.26
N ALA A 346 16.76 -20.22 -2.01
CA ALA A 346 16.45 -20.74 -0.68
C ALA A 346 17.66 -21.36 0.06
N GLU A 347 18.58 -22.03 -0.65
CA GLU A 347 19.77 -22.61 -0.03
C GLU A 347 20.77 -21.58 0.53
N ASN A 348 20.67 -20.32 0.11
CA ASN A 348 21.56 -19.24 0.50
C ASN A 348 20.86 -18.19 1.40
N GLU A 349 19.67 -18.51 1.92
CA GLU A 349 18.94 -17.64 2.84
C GLU A 349 19.80 -17.31 4.08
N GLY A 350 19.73 -16.05 4.52
CA GLY A 350 20.45 -15.58 5.69
C GLY A 350 20.18 -16.44 6.93
N ALA A 351 21.25 -16.91 7.58
CA ALA A 351 21.14 -17.86 8.69
C ALA A 351 20.34 -17.31 9.88
N SER A 352 20.38 -16.01 10.14
CA SER A 352 19.57 -15.37 11.19
C SER A 352 18.08 -15.36 10.84
N SER A 353 17.69 -15.25 9.57
CA SER A 353 16.28 -15.44 9.15
C SER A 353 15.77 -16.84 9.46
N LEU A 354 16.59 -17.87 9.24
CA LEU A 354 16.21 -19.25 9.59
C LEU A 354 15.93 -19.38 11.09
N LEU A 355 16.85 -18.88 11.92
CA LEU A 355 16.69 -18.91 13.38
C LEU A 355 15.49 -18.10 13.87
N TYR A 356 15.25 -16.92 13.28
CA TYR A 356 14.11 -16.08 13.61
C TYR A 356 12.80 -16.77 13.24
N ARG A 357 12.70 -17.30 12.01
CA ARG A 357 11.53 -18.02 11.51
C ARG A 357 11.20 -19.24 12.37
N ASP A 358 12.21 -20.02 12.75
CA ASP A 358 12.03 -21.18 13.62
C ASP A 358 11.50 -20.76 15.00
N ALA A 359 11.94 -19.62 15.53
CA ALA A 359 11.49 -19.12 16.82
C ALA A 359 10.02 -18.65 16.80
N VAL A 360 9.63 -17.85 15.79
CA VAL A 360 8.25 -17.33 15.71
C VAL A 360 7.24 -18.41 15.34
N ASN A 361 7.67 -19.42 14.57
CA ASN A 361 6.82 -20.53 14.14
C ASN A 361 6.94 -21.78 15.03
N ALA A 362 7.64 -21.72 16.18
CA ALA A 362 7.92 -22.88 17.03
C ALA A 362 6.66 -23.65 17.49
N ALA A 363 5.52 -22.97 17.58
CA ALA A 363 4.22 -23.55 17.96
C ALA A 363 3.28 -23.78 16.76
N GLY A 364 3.80 -23.72 15.54
CA GLY A 364 3.03 -23.75 14.29
C GLY A 364 2.69 -22.35 13.77
N SER A 365 2.10 -22.29 12.57
CA SER A 365 1.74 -21.04 11.90
C SER A 365 0.21 -20.87 11.78
N PRO A 366 -0.34 -19.72 12.23
CA PRO A 366 -1.75 -19.40 12.12
C PRO A 366 -2.29 -19.43 10.68
N SER A 367 -1.52 -18.92 9.72
CA SER A 367 -1.82 -18.94 8.29
C SER A 367 -1.96 -20.35 7.72
N GLN A 368 -1.11 -21.29 8.13
CA GLN A 368 -1.27 -22.70 7.77
C GLN A 368 -2.52 -23.30 8.44
N ALA A 369 -2.74 -23.02 9.73
CA ALA A 369 -3.87 -23.56 10.47
C ALA A 369 -5.24 -23.10 9.91
N ILE A 370 -5.36 -21.84 9.50
CA ILE A 370 -6.61 -21.28 8.96
C ILE A 370 -6.96 -21.86 7.58
N SER A 371 -5.94 -22.16 6.77
CA SER A 371 -6.09 -22.56 5.37
C SER A 371 -5.89 -24.06 5.11
N ALA A 372 -5.60 -24.87 6.13
CA ALA A 372 -5.29 -26.30 6.01
C ALA A 372 -6.36 -27.14 5.28
N THR A 373 -7.62 -26.74 5.32
CA THR A 373 -8.73 -27.42 4.63
C THR A 373 -9.41 -26.53 3.58
N TYR A 374 -8.82 -25.36 3.32
CA TYR A 374 -9.31 -24.41 2.35
C TYR A 374 -8.66 -24.67 1.00
N ALA A 375 -9.48 -24.59 -0.03
CA ALA A 375 -9.07 -24.51 -1.41
C ALA A 375 -10.12 -23.64 -2.08
N TRP A 376 -9.72 -22.55 -2.71
CA TRP A 376 -10.67 -21.71 -3.42
C TRP A 376 -11.15 -22.45 -4.69
N THR A 377 -12.45 -22.35 -4.97
CA THR A 377 -13.10 -22.90 -6.16
C THR A 377 -14.26 -21.99 -6.52
N SER A 378 -14.53 -21.74 -7.79
CA SER A 378 -15.66 -20.89 -8.19
C SER A 378 -17.01 -21.42 -7.67
N GLY A 379 -17.81 -20.57 -7.02
CA GLY A 379 -19.17 -20.92 -6.59
C GLY A 379 -19.28 -21.58 -5.21
N THR A 380 -18.47 -21.14 -4.24
CA THR A 380 -18.44 -21.67 -2.86
C THR A 380 -19.75 -21.52 -2.07
N GLU A 381 -20.78 -20.88 -2.63
CA GLU A 381 -22.13 -20.80 -2.05
C GLU A 381 -22.83 -22.18 -1.96
N LEU A 382 -22.32 -23.21 -2.64
CA LEU A 382 -22.85 -24.58 -2.56
C LEU A 382 -22.06 -25.42 -1.54
N VAL A 383 -22.79 -25.99 -0.57
CA VAL A 383 -22.28 -26.92 0.45
C VAL A 383 -21.41 -28.00 -0.22
N ARG A 384 -20.13 -28.03 0.15
CA ARG A 384 -19.19 -29.07 -0.33
C ARG A 384 -19.61 -30.42 0.24
N GLU A 385 -19.88 -31.40 -0.62
CA GLU A 385 -19.94 -32.80 -0.20
C GLU A 385 -18.54 -33.19 0.30
N ARG A 386 -18.42 -33.52 1.60
CA ARG A 386 -17.17 -34.03 2.16
C ARG A 386 -16.80 -35.32 1.43
N ALA A 387 -15.63 -35.36 0.78
CA ALA A 387 -15.02 -36.62 0.38
C ALA A 387 -14.82 -37.47 1.65
N ALA A 388 -15.38 -38.68 1.64
CA ALA A 388 -15.35 -39.57 2.79
C ALA A 388 -13.90 -39.91 3.16
N VAL A 389 -13.51 -39.56 4.39
CA VAL A 389 -12.26 -40.04 5.01
C VAL A 389 -12.41 -41.55 5.21
N PRO A 390 -11.54 -42.41 4.64
CA PRO A 390 -11.60 -43.83 4.93
C PRO A 390 -11.32 -44.06 6.42
N PRO A 391 -12.02 -45.00 7.08
CA PRO A 391 -11.71 -45.32 8.47
C PRO A 391 -10.29 -45.86 8.56
N ALA A 392 -9.54 -45.34 9.55
CA ALA A 392 -8.20 -45.82 9.87
C ALA A 392 -8.27 -47.31 10.22
N ALA A 393 -7.37 -48.10 9.60
CA ALA A 393 -7.20 -49.53 9.84
C ALA A 393 -6.27 -49.79 11.04
#